data_AF-A0A846GG24-F1
#
_entry.id   AF-A0A846GG24-F1
#
_cell.length_a   1.000
_cell.length_b   1.000
_cell.length_c   1.000
_cell.angle_alpha   90.00
_cell.angle_beta   90.00
_cell.angle_gamma   90.00
#
_symmetry.space_group_name_H-M   'P 1'
#
loop_
_entity.id
_entity.type
_entity.pdbx_description
1 polymer ?
#
loop_
_entity_poly.entity_id
_entity_poly.type
_entity_poly.pdbx_seq_one_letter_code
_entity_poly.pdbx_strand_id
1 'polypeptide(L)'
;MTMTLLKPTAAQSLRIPTLSSYGGEPIINWESYADILPQACSCDGGGEESYNEGDSAPPSYIYSTLGKVRPVFPSLTIEKEFYQVAPPNSVYPPTPELLFQVLSQVENLYLAREMCWVFTIAKVDSYIIKAISDEEVLALVEASKPFPKNPSKESLSTVVGPQGPVPPSGACNGLELPIVLASDFFFLSLNQYVQEIEEQIGDEPVELNVKLTIGILWEAAINPGNTDSYRALNFVLTKYLGLYSDAYRLLYPPAPPAPSDSSPPSPPSPPPVPYSFVGVTSQPALLQGDQKIYDVIFSYQAQTNGMIKKRYCQVNITTEFPYLFQGMGEYITTS
;
A
#
# COMPACT_ATOMS: atom_id res chain seq x y z
N MET A 1 -13.25 38.79 -22.41
CA MET A 1 -12.58 39.05 -21.12
C MET A 1 -11.54 37.97 -20.91
N THR A 2 -10.30 38.27 -21.29
CA THR A 2 -9.15 37.37 -21.28
C THR A 2 -8.55 37.36 -19.87
N MET A 3 -8.52 36.19 -19.22
CA MET A 3 -7.81 35.99 -17.95
C MET A 3 -6.32 35.84 -18.22
N THR A 4 -5.55 36.77 -17.68
CA THR A 4 -4.10 36.82 -17.76
C THR A 4 -3.49 35.85 -16.75
N LEU A 5 -2.70 34.90 -17.24
CA LEU A 5 -1.84 34.00 -16.47
C LEU A 5 -0.76 34.79 -15.72
N LEU A 6 -0.70 34.64 -14.40
CA LEU A 6 0.42 35.11 -13.58
C LEU A 6 1.59 34.12 -13.70
N LYS A 7 2.75 34.62 -14.11
CA LYS A 7 4.04 33.89 -14.16
C LYS A 7 4.62 33.71 -12.75
N PRO A 8 5.36 32.62 -12.46
CA PRO A 8 6.07 32.45 -11.19
C PRO A 8 7.35 33.27 -11.16
N THR A 9 7.60 33.94 -10.03
CA THR A 9 8.82 34.74 -9.79
C THR A 9 9.78 33.95 -8.91
N ALA A 10 11.03 33.90 -9.37
CA ALA A 10 12.30 33.51 -8.76
C ALA A 10 12.33 32.85 -7.35
N ALA A 11 13.01 31.71 -7.32
CA ALA A 11 13.43 30.93 -6.16
C ALA A 11 14.13 31.78 -5.07
N GLN A 12 13.61 31.70 -3.84
CA GLN A 12 14.40 31.92 -2.64
C GLN A 12 14.74 30.56 -2.05
N SER A 13 16.04 30.28 -1.94
CA SER A 13 16.55 29.04 -1.35
C SER A 13 16.12 28.96 0.12
N LEU A 14 15.18 28.08 0.43
CA LEU A 14 14.94 27.65 1.80
C LEU A 14 16.18 26.88 2.27
N ARG A 15 16.94 27.51 3.16
CA ARG A 15 18.03 26.83 3.88
C ARG A 15 17.38 25.73 4.74
N ILE A 16 17.74 24.48 4.46
CA ILE A 16 17.47 23.34 5.32
C ILE A 16 18.13 23.64 6.69
N PRO A 17 17.39 23.70 7.80
CA PRO A 17 17.99 23.78 9.11
C PRO A 17 18.76 22.48 9.37
N THR A 18 20.06 22.59 9.65
CA THR A 18 20.88 21.46 10.11
C THR A 18 20.31 20.88 11.40
N LEU A 19 20.28 19.55 11.48
CA LEU A 19 19.68 18.67 12.49
C LEU A 19 20.16 18.83 13.96
N SER A 20 20.70 19.97 14.36
CA SER A 20 21.57 20.09 15.55
C SER A 20 21.00 20.93 16.71
N SER A 21 19.72 21.31 16.73
CA SER A 21 19.21 22.22 17.78
C SER A 21 18.34 21.59 18.88
N TYR A 22 18.22 20.27 18.97
CA TYR A 22 17.51 19.61 20.07
C TYR A 22 18.49 18.77 20.91
N GLY A 23 18.80 19.26 22.11
CA GLY A 23 19.75 18.65 23.05
C GLY A 23 19.20 17.46 23.85
N GLY A 24 18.43 16.59 23.20
CA GLY A 24 18.05 15.29 23.74
C GLY A 24 18.50 14.21 22.76
N GLU A 25 19.27 13.22 23.21
CA GLU A 25 19.55 12.05 22.38
C GLU A 25 18.23 11.38 21.98
N PRO A 26 18.07 10.95 20.72
CA PRO A 26 16.88 10.22 20.30
C PRO A 26 16.75 8.95 21.16
N ILE A 27 15.56 8.72 21.72
CA ILE A 27 15.28 7.59 22.64
C ILE A 27 15.55 6.24 21.97
N ILE A 28 15.49 6.20 20.63
CA ILE A 28 15.96 5.10 19.80
C ILE A 28 17.02 5.67 18.84
N ASN A 29 18.25 5.16 18.92
CA ASN A 29 19.32 5.58 18.02
C ASN A 29 19.14 4.91 16.64
N TRP A 30 18.35 5.54 15.77
CA TRP A 30 18.11 5.05 14.41
C TRP A 30 19.32 5.17 13.46
N GLU A 31 20.35 5.93 13.83
CA GLU A 31 21.59 6.01 13.03
C GLU A 31 22.31 4.65 13.00
N SER A 32 22.11 3.81 14.03
CA SER A 32 22.59 2.42 14.04
C SER A 32 21.88 1.47 13.04
N TYR A 33 20.81 1.93 12.39
CA TYR A 33 20.11 1.21 11.32
C TYR A 33 20.28 1.88 9.94
N ALA A 34 21.14 2.91 9.85
CA ALA A 34 21.41 3.62 8.60
C ALA A 34 22.08 2.75 7.53
N ASP A 35 22.69 1.61 7.93
CA ASP A 35 23.29 0.63 7.02
C ASP A 35 22.25 -0.11 6.14
N ILE A 36 20.94 0.09 6.38
CA ILE A 36 19.84 -0.52 5.62
C ILE A 36 19.37 0.40 4.47
N LEU A 37 19.77 1.67 4.46
CA LEU A 37 19.53 2.55 3.32
C LEU A 37 20.52 2.17 2.20
N PRO A 38 20.06 1.98 0.95
CA PRO A 38 20.99 1.77 -0.16
C PRO A 38 21.92 2.96 -0.23
N GLN A 39 23.18 2.74 0.08
CA GLN A 39 24.24 3.74 0.03
C GLN A 39 24.16 4.44 -1.33
N ALA A 40 23.82 5.72 -1.34
CA ALA A 40 23.91 6.53 -2.54
C ALA A 40 25.37 6.49 -2.98
N CYS A 41 25.64 5.97 -4.19
CA CYS A 41 26.98 5.93 -4.76
C CYS A 41 27.57 7.35 -4.78
N SER A 42 28.44 7.64 -3.82
CA SER A 42 29.27 8.83 -3.83
C SER A 42 30.47 8.54 -4.72
N CYS A 43 30.46 9.10 -5.93
CA CYS A 43 31.62 9.11 -6.79
C CYS A 43 32.64 10.11 -6.22
N ASP A 44 33.59 9.64 -5.43
CA ASP A 44 34.84 10.38 -5.23
C ASP A 44 36.04 9.42 -5.14
N GLY A 45 37.09 9.77 -5.86
CA GLY A 45 38.09 8.82 -6.35
C GLY A 45 39.22 8.45 -5.37
N GLY A 46 39.83 7.30 -5.68
CA GLY A 46 41.27 7.06 -5.53
C GLY A 46 41.78 6.77 -4.12
N GLY A 47 41.64 5.52 -3.67
CA GLY A 47 42.41 4.97 -2.56
C GLY A 47 42.25 3.45 -2.49
N GLU A 48 43.34 2.71 -2.67
CA GLU A 48 43.38 1.26 -2.50
C GLU A 48 43.16 0.91 -1.04
N GLU A 49 41.91 0.63 -0.66
CA GLU A 49 41.59 -0.12 0.55
C GLU A 49 40.76 -1.34 0.16
N SER A 50 41.29 -2.52 0.49
CA SER A 50 40.66 -3.81 0.29
C SER A 50 39.44 -3.92 1.22
N TYR A 51 38.27 -3.55 0.72
CA TYR A 51 37.01 -3.91 1.34
C TYR A 51 36.78 -5.41 1.12
N ASN A 52 36.79 -6.17 2.21
CA ASN A 52 36.11 -7.46 2.21
C ASN A 52 34.64 -7.15 1.93
N GLU A 53 34.17 -7.46 0.73
CA GLU A 53 32.75 -7.55 0.41
C GLU A 53 32.15 -8.60 1.34
N GLY A 54 31.66 -8.14 2.49
CA GLY A 54 30.70 -8.89 3.27
C GLY A 54 29.51 -9.12 2.36
N ASP A 55 29.23 -10.39 2.11
CA ASP A 55 28.11 -10.92 1.35
C ASP A 55 26.79 -10.41 1.95
N SER A 56 26.43 -9.16 1.64
CA SER A 56 25.19 -8.55 2.09
C SER A 56 24.09 -9.11 1.21
N ALA A 57 23.37 -10.08 1.75
CA ALA A 57 22.15 -10.57 1.11
C ALA A 57 21.29 -9.35 0.71
N PRO A 58 20.75 -9.32 -0.51
CA PRO A 58 19.98 -8.18 -0.98
C PRO A 58 18.84 -7.88 0.00
N PRO A 59 18.54 -6.59 0.24
CA PRO A 59 17.54 -6.20 1.23
C PRO A 59 16.19 -6.86 0.92
N SER A 60 15.54 -7.39 1.96
CA SER A 60 14.18 -7.90 1.84
C SER A 60 13.22 -6.71 1.82
N TYR A 61 12.37 -6.64 0.80
CA TYR A 61 11.38 -5.56 0.66
C TYR A 61 10.01 -5.98 1.17
N ILE A 62 9.27 -5.02 1.70
CA ILE A 62 7.86 -5.14 2.05
C ILE A 62 7.05 -4.36 1.01
N TYR A 63 5.95 -4.97 0.56
CA TYR A 63 4.86 -4.28 -0.10
C TYR A 63 3.58 -4.79 0.53
N SER A 64 3.07 -4.07 1.53
CA SER A 64 1.91 -4.50 2.31
C SER A 64 0.76 -3.52 2.12
N THR A 65 -0.39 -4.04 1.72
CA THR A 65 -1.62 -3.23 1.54
C THR A 65 -2.72 -3.67 2.50
N LEU A 66 -3.90 -3.05 2.38
CA LEU A 66 -5.10 -3.36 3.16
C LEU A 66 -4.92 -3.22 4.68
N GLY A 67 -3.95 -2.41 5.11
CA GLY A 67 -3.68 -2.20 6.53
C GLY A 67 -4.30 -0.91 7.07
N LYS A 68 -4.24 -0.78 8.39
CA LYS A 68 -4.55 0.46 9.12
C LYS A 68 -3.33 0.85 9.94
N VAL A 69 -3.14 2.15 10.12
CA VAL A 69 -2.07 2.67 10.96
C VAL A 69 -2.63 3.29 12.23
N ARG A 70 -1.91 3.12 13.34
CA ARG A 70 -2.19 3.80 14.60
C ARG A 70 -0.90 4.24 15.29
N PRO A 71 -0.88 5.41 15.93
CA PRO A 71 0.26 5.82 16.74
C PRO A 71 0.27 5.06 18.08
N VAL A 72 1.46 4.75 18.56
CA VAL A 72 1.74 4.19 19.89
C VAL A 72 2.84 5.02 20.52
N PHE A 73 2.65 5.43 21.77
CA PHE A 73 3.70 6.11 22.52
C PHE A 73 4.90 5.17 22.70
N PRO A 74 6.11 5.57 22.27
CA PRO A 74 7.29 4.73 22.42
C PRO A 74 7.73 4.61 23.88
N SER A 75 7.45 5.64 24.70
CA SER A 75 7.86 5.76 26.09
C SER A 75 6.95 6.70 26.86
N LEU A 76 7.01 6.61 28.19
CA LEU A 76 6.30 7.52 29.10
C LEU A 76 6.72 8.99 28.93
N THR A 77 7.94 9.25 28.46
CA THR A 77 8.43 10.61 28.21
C THR A 77 7.65 11.28 27.08
N ILE A 78 7.50 10.58 25.95
CA ILE A 78 6.74 11.08 24.79
C ILE A 78 5.24 11.17 25.12
N GLU A 79 4.71 10.23 25.89
CA GLU A 79 3.33 10.29 26.38
C GLU A 79 3.08 11.53 27.25
N LYS A 80 4.01 11.86 28.17
CA LYS A 80 3.90 13.08 28.99
C LYS A 80 3.99 14.34 28.16
N GLU A 81 4.90 14.39 27.18
CA GLU A 81 5.03 15.53 26.26
C GLU A 81 3.73 15.75 25.46
N PHE A 82 3.12 14.67 24.96
CA PHE A 82 1.82 14.73 24.31
C PHE A 82 0.76 15.39 25.20
N TYR A 83 0.69 15.01 26.48
CA TYR A 83 -0.26 15.60 27.42
C TYR A 83 0.04 17.05 27.83
N GLN A 84 1.26 17.56 27.60
CA GLN A 84 1.57 18.98 27.81
C GLN A 84 0.95 19.87 26.73
N VAL A 85 0.84 19.35 25.51
CA VAL A 85 0.27 20.08 24.36
C VAL A 85 -1.19 19.73 24.06
N ALA A 86 -1.70 18.65 24.66
CA ALA A 86 -3.10 18.25 24.54
C ALA A 86 -4.05 19.28 25.21
N PRO A 87 -5.33 19.35 24.79
CA PRO A 87 -6.32 20.21 25.43
C PRO A 87 -6.41 19.97 26.95
N PRO A 88 -6.62 21.03 27.76
CA PRO A 88 -6.81 20.89 29.20
C PRO A 88 -7.93 19.89 29.53
N ASN A 89 -7.75 19.08 30.58
CA ASN A 89 -8.69 18.02 31.00
C ASN A 89 -8.86 16.86 30.01
N SER A 90 -7.89 16.63 29.12
CA SER A 90 -7.84 15.44 28.28
C SER A 90 -7.88 14.15 29.11
N VAL A 91 -8.62 13.15 28.62
CA VAL A 91 -8.82 11.85 29.30
C VAL A 91 -7.61 10.93 29.08
N TYR A 92 -7.34 10.09 30.09
CA TYR A 92 -6.35 9.02 30.03
C TYR A 92 -7.02 7.64 29.97
N PRO A 93 -6.61 6.73 29.07
CA PRO A 93 -5.70 6.93 27.93
C PRO A 93 -6.36 7.79 26.82
N PRO A 94 -5.58 8.36 25.88
CA PRO A 94 -6.15 9.23 24.86
C PRO A 94 -6.94 8.42 23.83
N THR A 95 -8.05 8.98 23.36
CA THR A 95 -8.82 8.33 22.28
C THR A 95 -8.12 8.54 20.93
N PRO A 96 -8.41 7.70 19.91
CA PRO A 96 -7.90 7.92 18.55
C PRO A 96 -8.20 9.33 18.01
N GLU A 97 -9.35 9.90 18.36
CA GLU A 97 -9.74 11.27 17.98
C GLU A 97 -8.83 12.31 18.61
N LEU A 98 -8.50 12.15 19.89
CA LEU A 98 -7.58 13.05 20.58
C LEU A 98 -6.16 12.91 20.03
N LEU A 99 -5.70 11.68 19.79
CA LEU A 99 -4.39 11.42 19.17
C LEU A 99 -4.28 12.11 17.81
N PHE A 100 -5.26 11.91 16.93
CA PHE A 100 -5.28 12.55 15.62
C PHE A 100 -5.33 14.07 15.74
N GLN A 101 -6.22 14.62 16.58
CA GLN A 101 -6.38 16.07 16.77
C GLN A 101 -5.07 16.76 17.18
N VAL A 102 -4.28 16.14 18.05
CA VAL A 102 -3.01 16.70 18.53
C VAL A 102 -1.90 16.50 17.50
N LEU A 103 -1.77 15.29 16.94
CA LEU A 103 -0.70 14.94 16.00
C LEU A 103 -0.87 15.57 14.61
N SER A 104 -2.09 15.96 14.21
CA SER A 104 -2.36 16.64 12.95
C SER A 104 -1.97 18.13 12.96
N GLN A 105 -1.59 18.68 14.10
CA GLN A 105 -1.15 20.08 14.21
C GLN A 105 0.31 20.18 13.77
N VAL A 106 0.59 21.15 12.89
CA VAL A 106 1.94 21.36 12.33
C VAL A 106 2.95 21.66 13.44
N GLU A 107 2.52 22.37 14.48
CA GLU A 107 3.31 22.70 15.67
C GLU A 107 3.75 21.45 16.46
N ASN A 108 2.99 20.36 16.35
CA ASN A 108 3.22 19.10 17.06
C ASN A 108 3.85 18.03 16.16
N LEU A 109 4.32 18.37 14.94
CA LEU A 109 4.92 17.41 14.02
C LEU A 109 6.13 16.69 14.64
N TYR A 110 6.84 17.34 15.58
CA TYR A 110 7.91 16.71 16.35
C TYR A 110 7.42 15.49 17.16
N LEU A 111 6.22 15.53 17.73
CA LEU A 111 5.63 14.38 18.42
C LEU A 111 5.30 13.26 17.44
N ALA A 112 4.76 13.59 16.27
CA ALA A 112 4.43 12.61 15.24
C ALA A 112 5.67 11.85 14.74
N ARG A 113 6.84 12.50 14.66
CA ARG A 113 8.12 11.86 14.31
C ARG A 113 8.57 10.83 15.36
N GLU A 114 8.25 11.07 16.63
CA GLU A 114 8.65 10.22 17.75
C GLU A 114 7.66 9.07 18.01
N MET A 115 6.45 9.10 17.45
CA MET A 115 5.49 8.00 17.62
C MET A 115 6.00 6.71 16.98
N CYS A 116 5.68 5.58 17.63
CA CYS A 116 5.76 4.29 16.96
C CYS A 116 4.48 4.06 16.17
N TRP A 117 4.60 4.06 14.84
CA TRP A 117 3.48 3.86 13.93
C TRP A 117 3.27 2.37 13.70
N VAL A 118 2.20 1.81 14.27
CA VAL A 118 1.91 0.38 14.12
C VAL A 118 0.99 0.18 12.93
N PHE A 119 1.41 -0.68 11.99
CA PHE A 119 0.63 -1.12 10.85
C PHE A 119 -0.05 -2.44 11.15
N THR A 120 -1.38 -2.43 11.12
CA THR A 120 -2.24 -3.55 11.48
C THR A 120 -2.94 -4.08 10.23
N ILE A 121 -2.78 -5.37 9.95
CA ILE A 121 -3.39 -6.06 8.80
C ILE A 121 -4.42 -7.03 9.36
N ALA A 122 -5.68 -6.93 8.90
CA ALA A 122 -6.76 -7.79 9.37
C ALA A 122 -6.85 -7.92 10.92
N LYS A 123 -6.63 -6.80 11.62
CA LYS A 123 -6.61 -6.68 13.10
C LYS A 123 -5.42 -7.34 13.79
N VAL A 124 -4.37 -7.72 13.05
CA VAL A 124 -3.10 -8.23 13.58
C VAL A 124 -2.01 -7.18 13.35
N ASP A 125 -1.41 -6.71 14.44
CA ASP A 125 -0.25 -5.81 14.34
C ASP A 125 0.90 -6.55 13.65
N SER A 126 1.38 -5.99 12.54
CA SER A 126 2.28 -6.69 11.63
C SER A 126 3.63 -6.00 11.50
N TYR A 127 3.65 -4.66 11.52
CA TYR A 127 4.86 -3.87 11.35
C TYR A 127 4.89 -2.64 12.24
N ILE A 128 6.10 -2.17 12.54
CA ILE A 128 6.35 -0.79 12.96
C ILE A 128 6.84 -0.01 11.75
N ILE A 129 6.13 1.04 11.36
CA ILE A 129 6.53 1.92 10.27
C ILE A 129 7.46 2.99 10.81
N LYS A 130 8.62 3.12 10.17
CA LYS A 130 9.52 4.26 10.36
C LYS A 130 9.49 5.11 9.10
N ALA A 131 8.90 6.30 9.21
CA ALA A 131 8.96 7.32 8.17
C ALA A 131 10.39 7.83 7.98
N ILE A 132 10.79 8.06 6.73
CA ILE A 132 12.12 8.59 6.38
C ILE A 132 12.10 10.10 6.11
N SER A 133 10.93 10.68 5.83
CA SER A 133 10.75 12.12 5.65
C SER A 133 9.47 12.63 6.31
N ASP A 134 9.32 13.96 6.34
CA ASP A 134 8.11 14.60 6.85
C ASP A 134 6.87 14.30 6.00
N GLU A 135 7.04 13.96 4.72
CA GLU A 135 5.92 13.57 3.85
C GLU A 135 5.27 12.28 4.34
N GLU A 136 6.07 11.24 4.63
CA GLU A 136 5.52 9.99 5.17
C GLU A 136 4.97 10.18 6.58
N VAL A 137 5.57 11.03 7.42
CA VAL A 137 5.02 11.34 8.76
C VAL A 137 3.62 11.94 8.62
N LEU A 138 3.43 12.93 7.74
CA LEU A 138 2.12 13.54 7.50
C LEU A 138 1.13 12.53 6.92
N ALA A 139 1.57 11.64 6.02
CA ALA A 139 0.73 10.59 5.47
C ALA A 139 0.28 9.57 6.53
N LEU A 140 1.16 9.21 7.47
CA LEU A 140 0.84 8.34 8.61
C LEU A 140 -0.16 9.00 9.57
N VAL A 141 0.01 10.31 9.84
CA VAL A 141 -0.94 11.09 10.65
C VAL A 141 -2.31 11.09 9.97
N GLU A 142 -2.42 11.44 8.68
CA GLU A 142 -3.71 11.45 7.98
C GLU A 142 -4.34 10.06 7.91
N ALA A 143 -3.55 9.00 7.74
CA ALA A 143 -4.05 7.63 7.74
C ALA A 143 -4.50 7.13 9.13
N SER A 144 -4.03 7.75 10.22
CA SER A 144 -4.47 7.44 11.58
C SER A 144 -5.80 8.09 11.98
N LYS A 145 -6.35 8.92 11.09
CA LYS A 145 -7.63 9.61 11.28
C LYS A 145 -8.74 8.61 11.62
N PRO A 146 -9.48 8.82 12.72
CA PRO A 146 -10.60 7.96 13.06
C PRO A 146 -11.66 8.02 11.98
N PHE A 147 -12.06 6.86 11.47
CA PHE A 147 -13.13 6.78 10.49
C PHE A 147 -14.47 7.13 11.14
N PRO A 148 -15.32 7.94 10.48
CA PRO A 148 -16.71 8.04 10.88
C PRO A 148 -17.35 6.64 10.79
N LYS A 149 -18.40 6.38 11.57
CA LYS A 149 -19.13 5.08 11.58
C LYS A 149 -19.69 4.63 10.21
N ASN A 150 -19.45 5.38 9.14
CA ASN A 150 -19.85 5.03 7.79
C ASN A 150 -18.74 4.24 7.08
N PRO A 151 -18.94 2.93 6.81
CA PRO A 151 -17.97 2.09 6.12
C PRO A 151 -17.66 2.56 4.68
N SER A 152 -18.52 3.36 4.06
CA SER A 152 -18.26 3.88 2.70
C SER A 152 -17.13 4.91 2.64
N LYS A 153 -16.57 5.35 3.78
CA LYS A 153 -15.43 6.28 3.83
C LYS A 153 -14.16 5.62 4.35
N GLU A 154 -14.13 4.30 4.41
CA GLU A 154 -12.95 3.56 4.85
C GLU A 154 -11.84 3.70 3.79
N SER A 155 -10.66 4.11 4.26
CA SER A 155 -9.44 4.14 3.48
C SER A 155 -8.50 3.08 4.03
N LEU A 156 -7.84 2.34 3.14
CA LEU A 156 -6.86 1.34 3.52
C LEU A 156 -5.46 1.78 3.14
N SER A 157 -4.51 1.58 4.04
CA SER A 157 -3.14 2.02 3.84
C SER A 157 -2.29 0.96 3.17
N THR A 158 -1.31 1.42 2.41
CA THR A 158 -0.25 0.63 1.79
C THR A 158 1.09 1.20 2.20
N VAL A 159 2.01 0.32 2.62
CA VAL A 159 3.38 0.66 2.96
C VAL A 159 4.34 -0.11 2.05
N VAL A 160 5.34 0.59 1.53
CA VAL A 160 6.41 0.03 0.70
C VAL A 160 7.75 0.47 1.29
N GLY A 161 8.68 -0.47 1.40
CA GLY A 161 9.94 -0.18 2.07
C GLY A 161 10.84 -1.40 2.26
N PRO A 162 12.14 -1.21 2.50
CA PRO A 162 12.98 -2.30 3.01
C PRO A 162 12.53 -2.71 4.43
N GLN A 163 12.59 -4.02 4.68
CA GLN A 163 12.36 -4.60 5.99
C GLN A 163 13.59 -4.38 6.87
N GLY A 164 13.38 -3.70 7.99
CA GLY A 164 14.36 -3.54 9.05
C GLY A 164 14.30 -4.67 10.08
N PRO A 165 15.16 -4.62 11.11
CA PRO A 165 15.16 -5.58 12.20
C PRO A 165 13.94 -5.41 13.10
N VAL A 166 13.74 -6.40 13.98
CA VAL A 166 12.84 -6.25 15.12
C VAL A 166 13.52 -5.34 16.15
N PRO A 167 12.86 -4.29 16.65
CA PRO A 167 13.48 -3.37 17.59
C PRO A 167 13.76 -4.07 18.94
N PRO A 168 14.72 -3.55 19.72
CA PRO A 168 15.00 -4.07 21.06
C PRO A 168 13.76 -3.98 21.98
N SER A 169 13.67 -4.86 22.98
CA SER A 169 12.50 -4.96 23.89
C SER A 169 12.15 -3.69 24.68
N GLY A 170 13.03 -2.69 24.70
CA GLY A 170 12.79 -1.37 25.34
C GLY A 170 12.19 -0.33 24.39
N ALA A 171 12.15 -0.58 23.09
CA ALA A 171 11.63 0.34 22.09
C ALA A 171 10.13 0.10 21.84
N CYS A 172 9.42 1.14 21.41
CA CYS A 172 8.00 1.08 21.06
C CYS A 172 7.12 0.41 22.13
N ASN A 173 7.39 0.68 23.41
CA ASN A 173 6.69 0.07 24.55
C ASN A 173 6.71 -1.48 24.55
N GLY A 174 7.80 -2.08 24.08
CA GLY A 174 8.00 -3.53 24.08
C GLY A 174 7.36 -4.27 22.90
N LEU A 175 7.00 -3.55 21.83
CA LEU A 175 6.50 -4.18 20.61
C LEU A 175 7.64 -4.88 19.86
N GLU A 176 7.53 -6.21 19.71
CA GLU A 176 8.47 -7.06 18.98
C GLU A 176 7.99 -7.30 17.54
N LEU A 177 7.83 -6.23 16.77
CA LEU A 177 7.40 -6.27 15.37
C LEU A 177 8.52 -5.84 14.44
N PRO A 178 8.67 -6.44 13.24
CA PRO A 178 9.65 -5.98 12.27
C PRO A 178 9.39 -4.53 11.85
N ILE A 179 10.48 -3.77 11.66
CA ILE A 179 10.41 -2.40 11.16
C ILE A 179 10.24 -2.43 9.63
N VAL A 180 9.47 -1.48 9.10
CA VAL A 180 9.48 -1.12 7.68
C VAL A 180 9.93 0.32 7.58
N LEU A 181 11.06 0.57 6.91
CA LEU A 181 11.47 1.92 6.56
C LEU A 181 10.60 2.35 5.39
N ALA A 182 9.61 3.21 5.62
CA ALA A 182 8.67 3.59 4.57
C ALA A 182 9.37 4.48 3.53
N SER A 183 9.65 3.91 2.36
CA SER A 183 10.05 4.67 1.17
C SER A 183 8.85 5.22 0.42
N ASP A 184 7.67 4.60 0.61
CA ASP A 184 6.38 5.13 0.15
C ASP A 184 5.28 4.67 1.12
N PHE A 185 4.33 5.57 1.40
CA PHE A 185 3.15 5.29 2.20
C PHE A 185 1.96 6.07 1.66
N PHE A 186 0.92 5.34 1.25
CA PHE A 186 -0.29 5.95 0.68
C PHE A 186 -1.54 5.17 1.12
N PHE A 187 -2.71 5.76 0.89
CA PHE A 187 -3.98 5.11 1.19
C PHE A 187 -4.89 5.02 -0.04
N LEU A 188 -5.75 4.01 -0.02
CA LEU A 188 -6.75 3.69 -1.03
C LEU A 188 -8.11 4.07 -0.47
N SER A 189 -8.75 5.10 -1.03
CA SER A 189 -10.13 5.46 -0.69
C SER A 189 -11.08 4.59 -1.47
N LEU A 190 -11.95 3.83 -0.79
CA LEU A 190 -12.91 2.95 -1.46
C LEU A 190 -13.77 3.70 -2.48
N ASN A 191 -14.20 4.93 -2.20
CA ASN A 191 -15.02 5.70 -3.13
C ASN A 191 -14.26 6.14 -4.38
N GLN A 192 -13.00 6.59 -4.22
CA GLN A 192 -12.17 6.95 -5.38
C GLN A 192 -11.91 5.71 -6.24
N TYR A 193 -11.61 4.59 -5.59
CA TYR A 193 -11.38 3.32 -6.26
C TYR A 193 -12.61 2.83 -7.03
N VAL A 194 -13.80 2.89 -6.41
CA VAL A 194 -15.06 2.56 -7.07
C VAL A 194 -15.25 3.44 -8.30
N GLN A 195 -15.08 4.76 -8.18
CA GLN A 195 -15.24 5.70 -9.28
C GLN A 195 -14.30 5.40 -10.45
N GLU A 196 -13.01 5.14 -10.17
CA GLU A 196 -12.02 4.82 -11.19
C GLU A 196 -12.32 3.48 -11.90
N ILE A 197 -12.78 2.48 -11.14
CA ILE A 197 -13.17 1.17 -11.70
C ILE A 197 -14.44 1.30 -12.56
N GLU A 198 -15.42 2.08 -12.12
CA GLU A 198 -16.65 2.34 -12.89
C GLU A 198 -16.34 2.98 -14.24
N GLU A 199 -15.45 3.98 -14.26
CA GLU A 199 -14.97 4.63 -15.47
C GLU A 199 -14.28 3.63 -16.42
N GLN A 200 -13.48 2.71 -15.87
CA GLN A 200 -12.81 1.67 -16.67
C GLN A 200 -13.77 0.57 -17.18
N ILE A 201 -14.86 0.30 -16.47
CA ILE A 201 -15.86 -0.69 -16.91
C ILE A 201 -16.67 -0.15 -18.10
N GLY A 202 -17.12 1.10 -18.02
CA GLY A 202 -17.93 1.75 -19.06
C GLY A 202 -19.43 1.68 -18.76
N ASP A 203 -20.20 0.97 -19.60
CA ASP A 203 -21.67 1.02 -19.63
C ASP A 203 -22.33 0.75 -18.26
N GLU A 204 -22.72 1.85 -17.60
CA GLU A 204 -23.45 1.97 -16.32
C GLU A 204 -23.30 0.77 -15.36
N PRO A 205 -22.08 0.51 -14.86
CA PRO A 205 -21.87 -0.51 -13.85
C PRO A 205 -22.72 -0.21 -12.61
N VAL A 206 -23.31 -1.27 -12.06
CA VAL A 206 -24.01 -1.17 -10.77
C VAL A 206 -22.97 -0.99 -9.66
N GLU A 207 -22.95 0.17 -9.00
CA GLU A 207 -22.01 0.54 -7.92
C GLU A 207 -21.87 -0.55 -6.85
N LEU A 208 -23.00 -1.16 -6.45
CA LEU A 208 -23.01 -2.26 -5.47
C LEU A 208 -22.18 -3.46 -5.95
N ASN A 209 -22.29 -3.83 -7.23
CA ASN A 209 -21.55 -4.95 -7.82
C ASN A 209 -20.04 -4.63 -7.91
N VAL A 210 -19.68 -3.37 -8.14
CA VAL A 210 -18.29 -2.92 -8.12
C VAL A 210 -17.72 -3.06 -6.70
N LYS A 211 -18.43 -2.56 -5.69
CA LYS A 211 -18.03 -2.70 -4.27
C LYS A 211 -17.91 -4.16 -3.85
N LEU A 212 -18.83 -5.03 -4.27
CA LEU A 212 -18.75 -6.46 -4.00
C LEU A 212 -17.53 -7.10 -4.67
N THR A 213 -17.23 -6.73 -5.91
CA THR A 213 -16.03 -7.20 -6.63
C THR A 213 -14.75 -6.83 -5.88
N ILE A 214 -14.65 -5.57 -5.44
CA ILE A 214 -13.53 -5.07 -4.64
C ILE A 214 -13.41 -5.86 -3.34
N GLY A 215 -14.52 -5.99 -2.59
CA GLY A 215 -14.54 -6.69 -1.31
C GLY A 215 -14.09 -8.15 -1.41
N ILE A 216 -14.59 -8.89 -2.41
CA ILE A 216 -14.19 -10.28 -2.67
C ILE A 216 -12.69 -10.39 -2.91
N LEU A 217 -12.12 -9.52 -3.74
CA LEU A 217 -10.69 -9.56 -4.08
C LEU A 217 -9.81 -9.13 -2.91
N TRP A 218 -10.21 -8.11 -2.15
CA TRP A 218 -9.48 -7.64 -0.98
C TRP A 218 -9.45 -8.70 0.14
N GLU A 219 -10.60 -9.30 0.44
CA GLU A 219 -10.69 -10.34 1.48
C GLU A 219 -9.81 -11.56 1.15
N ALA A 220 -9.83 -11.99 -0.12
CA ALA A 220 -9.03 -13.12 -0.59
C ALA A 220 -7.52 -12.87 -0.59
N ALA A 221 -7.10 -11.61 -0.45
CA ALA A 221 -5.72 -11.20 -0.61
C ALA A 221 -5.11 -10.56 0.64
N ILE A 222 -5.73 -10.75 1.81
CA ILE A 222 -5.13 -10.37 3.09
C ILE A 222 -3.84 -11.16 3.31
N ASN A 223 -2.71 -10.46 3.39
CA ASN A 223 -1.40 -11.06 3.60
C ASN A 223 -0.41 -10.01 4.17
N PRO A 224 0.73 -10.43 4.75
CA PRO A 224 1.72 -9.52 5.33
C PRO A 224 2.59 -8.76 4.30
N GLY A 225 2.62 -9.13 3.02
CA GLY A 225 3.43 -8.38 2.04
C GLY A 225 4.95 -8.58 2.13
N ASN A 226 5.45 -9.56 2.90
CA ASN A 226 6.88 -9.82 3.15
C ASN A 226 7.50 -10.96 2.31
N THR A 227 6.74 -11.52 1.37
CA THR A 227 7.26 -12.51 0.42
C THR A 227 7.11 -11.97 -0.99
N ASP A 228 7.96 -12.40 -1.91
CA ASP A 228 7.90 -12.02 -3.32
C ASP A 228 6.49 -12.26 -3.94
N SER A 229 5.87 -13.39 -3.59
CA SER A 229 4.50 -13.74 -3.96
C SER A 229 3.46 -12.73 -3.44
N TYR A 230 3.57 -12.36 -2.16
CA TYR A 230 2.68 -11.40 -1.51
C TYR A 230 2.87 -9.98 -2.03
N ARG A 231 4.12 -9.58 -2.31
CA ARG A 231 4.43 -8.29 -2.93
C ARG A 231 3.81 -8.16 -4.31
N ALA A 232 3.92 -9.20 -5.13
CA ALA A 232 3.29 -9.24 -6.45
C ALA A 232 1.77 -9.08 -6.34
N LEU A 233 1.12 -9.86 -5.47
CA LEU A 233 -0.32 -9.79 -5.25
C LEU A 233 -0.76 -8.40 -4.75
N ASN A 234 -0.08 -7.87 -3.74
CA ASN A 234 -0.41 -6.57 -3.17
C ASN A 234 -0.24 -5.44 -4.18
N PHE A 235 0.80 -5.48 -5.02
CA PHE A 235 0.93 -4.53 -6.13
C PHE A 235 -0.25 -4.59 -7.10
N VAL A 236 -0.69 -5.79 -7.49
CA VAL A 236 -1.81 -5.95 -8.42
C VAL A 236 -3.10 -5.36 -7.84
N LEU A 237 -3.37 -5.61 -6.56
CA LEU A 237 -4.54 -5.06 -5.89
C LEU A 237 -4.54 -3.54 -5.83
N THR A 238 -3.38 -2.90 -5.66
CA THR A 238 -3.29 -1.46 -5.40
C THR A 238 -3.09 -0.62 -6.64
N LYS A 239 -2.33 -1.12 -7.63
CA LYS A 239 -1.91 -0.33 -8.80
C LYS A 239 -2.53 -0.80 -10.11
N TYR A 240 -3.14 -1.99 -10.18
CA TYR A 240 -3.70 -2.52 -11.42
C TYR A 240 -5.23 -2.57 -11.43
N LEU A 241 -5.86 -1.43 -11.74
CA LEU A 241 -7.32 -1.31 -11.83
C LEU A 241 -7.97 -2.28 -12.83
N GLY A 242 -7.22 -2.68 -13.88
CA GLY A 242 -7.67 -3.65 -14.86
C GLY A 242 -8.13 -4.97 -14.26
N LEU A 243 -7.52 -5.39 -13.13
CA LEU A 243 -7.95 -6.54 -12.34
C LEU A 243 -9.45 -6.50 -12.02
N TYR A 244 -9.91 -5.37 -11.48
CA TYR A 244 -11.28 -5.22 -10.99
C TYR A 244 -12.27 -5.19 -12.14
N SER A 245 -11.91 -4.53 -13.25
CA SER A 245 -12.76 -4.52 -14.46
C SER A 245 -12.92 -5.92 -15.05
N ASP A 246 -11.86 -6.73 -15.06
CA ASP A 246 -11.91 -8.12 -15.56
C ASP A 246 -12.68 -9.03 -14.61
N ALA A 247 -12.46 -8.91 -13.30
CA ALA A 247 -13.23 -9.64 -12.30
C ALA A 247 -14.72 -9.29 -12.40
N TYR A 248 -15.06 -8.00 -12.51
CA TYR A 248 -16.44 -7.52 -12.62
C TYR A 248 -17.15 -8.16 -13.82
N ARG A 249 -16.51 -8.16 -15.00
CA ARG A 249 -17.10 -8.76 -16.22
C ARG A 249 -17.29 -10.27 -16.14
N LEU A 250 -16.54 -10.97 -15.28
CA LEU A 250 -16.73 -12.40 -15.03
C LEU A 250 -17.84 -12.66 -14.00
N LEU A 251 -17.89 -11.87 -12.93
CA LEU A 251 -18.89 -12.01 -11.87
C LEU A 251 -20.28 -11.53 -12.33
N TYR A 252 -20.32 -10.47 -13.13
CA TYR A 252 -21.51 -9.77 -13.61
C TYR A 252 -21.42 -9.57 -15.12
N PRO A 253 -21.48 -10.64 -15.92
CA PRO A 253 -21.29 -10.52 -17.35
C PRO A 253 -22.43 -9.71 -17.98
N PRO A 254 -22.11 -8.79 -18.92
CA PRO A 254 -23.11 -7.92 -19.51
C PRO A 254 -24.12 -8.73 -20.33
N ALA A 255 -25.37 -8.25 -20.35
CA ALA A 255 -26.39 -8.83 -21.21
C ALA A 255 -25.93 -8.77 -22.68
N PRO A 256 -26.29 -9.77 -23.50
CA PRO A 256 -25.99 -9.72 -24.93
C PRO A 256 -26.65 -8.48 -25.53
N PRO A 257 -25.98 -7.80 -26.49
CA PRO A 257 -26.54 -6.60 -27.10
C PRO A 257 -27.91 -6.90 -27.71
N ALA A 258 -28.84 -5.96 -27.54
CA ALA A 258 -30.15 -6.07 -28.18
C ALA A 258 -29.96 -6.18 -29.71
N PRO A 259 -30.78 -6.99 -30.40
CA PRO A 259 -30.70 -7.08 -31.85
C PRO A 259 -30.89 -5.68 -32.47
N SER A 260 -29.92 -5.24 -33.27
CA SER A 260 -30.02 -3.98 -34.01
C SER A 260 -31.10 -4.10 -35.10
N ASP A 261 -31.95 -3.08 -35.27
CA ASP A 261 -33.02 -3.03 -36.28
C ASP A 261 -32.55 -3.26 -37.74
N SER A 262 -31.25 -3.15 -38.00
CA SER A 262 -30.62 -3.27 -39.33
C SER A 262 -29.99 -4.64 -39.62
N SER A 263 -29.99 -5.59 -38.67
CA SER A 263 -29.37 -6.90 -38.86
C SER A 263 -30.43 -8.00 -39.05
N PRO A 264 -30.22 -8.98 -39.95
CA PRO A 264 -31.12 -10.13 -40.07
C PRO A 264 -31.23 -10.87 -38.72
N PRO A 265 -32.39 -11.49 -38.42
CA PRO A 265 -32.61 -12.17 -37.15
C PRO A 265 -31.57 -13.26 -36.95
N SER A 266 -30.59 -12.98 -36.09
CA SER A 266 -29.61 -13.96 -35.64
C SER A 266 -30.27 -14.84 -34.57
N PRO A 267 -29.93 -16.14 -34.49
CA PRO A 267 -30.41 -16.97 -33.38
C PRO A 267 -30.04 -16.32 -32.04
N PRO A 268 -30.90 -16.41 -31.02
CA PRO A 268 -30.64 -15.80 -29.72
C PRO A 268 -29.30 -16.32 -29.18
N SER A 269 -28.40 -15.40 -28.84
CA SER A 269 -27.15 -15.76 -28.18
C SER A 269 -27.46 -16.39 -26.82
N PRO A 270 -26.76 -17.46 -26.41
CA PRO A 270 -26.97 -18.04 -25.09
C PRO A 270 -26.72 -16.98 -24.02
N PRO A 271 -27.48 -17.00 -22.90
CA PRO A 271 -27.27 -16.04 -21.82
C PRO A 271 -25.84 -16.17 -21.29
N PRO A 272 -25.19 -15.05 -20.94
CA PRO A 272 -23.86 -15.08 -20.38
C PRO A 272 -23.87 -15.84 -19.06
N VAL A 273 -22.86 -16.67 -18.85
CA VAL A 273 -22.72 -17.46 -17.63
C VAL A 273 -21.93 -16.64 -16.61
N PRO A 274 -22.51 -16.28 -15.45
CA PRO A 274 -21.76 -15.66 -14.38
C PRO A 274 -20.78 -16.65 -13.76
N TYR A 275 -19.67 -16.11 -13.27
CA TYR A 275 -18.68 -16.86 -12.52
C TYR A 275 -18.72 -16.48 -11.05
N SER A 276 -18.20 -17.36 -10.20
CA SER A 276 -17.86 -17.06 -8.81
C SER A 276 -16.35 -17.05 -8.65
N PHE A 277 -15.83 -16.11 -7.87
CA PHE A 277 -14.41 -16.09 -7.53
C PHE A 277 -14.06 -17.28 -6.62
N VAL A 278 -12.96 -17.96 -6.92
CA VAL A 278 -12.49 -19.15 -6.18
C VAL A 278 -11.29 -18.82 -5.31
N GLY A 279 -10.36 -18.03 -5.83
CA GLY A 279 -9.12 -17.73 -5.13
C GLY A 279 -8.06 -17.13 -6.03
N VAL A 280 -6.96 -16.73 -5.40
CA VAL A 280 -5.77 -16.18 -6.05
C VAL A 280 -4.55 -16.97 -5.63
N THR A 281 -3.67 -17.25 -6.59
CA THR A 281 -2.37 -17.87 -6.35
C THR A 281 -1.30 -17.08 -7.08
N SER A 282 -0.10 -17.03 -6.52
CA SER A 282 1.04 -16.36 -7.14
C SER A 282 2.22 -17.33 -7.21
N GLN A 283 2.91 -17.34 -8.34
CA GLN A 283 4.03 -18.25 -8.58
C GLN A 283 5.09 -17.57 -9.45
N PRO A 284 6.38 -17.95 -9.33
CA PRO A 284 7.41 -17.45 -10.23
C PRO A 284 7.09 -17.79 -11.69
N ALA A 285 7.23 -16.81 -12.58
CA ALA A 285 7.10 -17.02 -14.02
C ALA A 285 8.32 -17.79 -14.56
N LEU A 286 8.11 -18.64 -15.56
CA LEU A 286 9.17 -19.38 -16.24
C LEU A 286 9.95 -18.43 -17.16
N LEU A 287 10.95 -17.74 -16.61
CA LEU A 287 11.80 -16.81 -17.35
C LEU A 287 13.29 -17.06 -17.04
N GLN A 288 14.16 -16.65 -17.97
CA GLN A 288 15.61 -16.76 -17.83
C GLN A 288 16.20 -15.39 -17.43
N GLY A 289 17.07 -15.37 -16.41
CA GLY A 289 17.79 -14.19 -15.93
C GLY A 289 17.56 -13.91 -14.44
N ASP A 290 18.09 -12.77 -13.97
CA ASP A 290 18.05 -12.39 -12.55
C ASP A 290 16.75 -11.65 -12.15
N GLN A 291 15.83 -11.45 -13.11
CA GLN A 291 14.57 -10.79 -12.84
C GLN A 291 13.61 -11.71 -12.08
N LYS A 292 13.07 -11.21 -10.98
CA LYS A 292 11.99 -11.87 -10.24
C LYS A 292 10.65 -11.43 -10.81
N ILE A 293 10.05 -12.26 -11.66
CA ILE A 293 8.73 -12.03 -12.23
C ILE A 293 7.77 -13.10 -11.72
N TYR A 294 6.57 -12.69 -11.34
CA TYR A 294 5.53 -13.56 -10.79
C TYR A 294 4.26 -13.50 -11.62
N ASP A 295 3.70 -14.67 -11.90
CA ASP A 295 2.33 -14.83 -12.39
C ASP A 295 1.37 -14.70 -11.20
N VAL A 296 0.50 -13.69 -11.22
CA VAL A 296 -0.60 -13.57 -10.25
C VAL A 296 -1.88 -14.05 -10.92
N ILE A 297 -2.38 -15.20 -10.47
CA ILE A 297 -3.41 -15.99 -11.14
C ILE A 297 -4.71 -15.97 -10.32
N PHE A 298 -5.76 -15.42 -10.90
CA PHE A 298 -7.11 -15.35 -10.34
C PHE A 298 -7.98 -16.46 -10.96
N SER A 299 -8.58 -17.27 -10.11
CA SER A 299 -9.41 -18.41 -10.51
C SER A 299 -10.89 -18.13 -10.29
N TYR A 300 -11.70 -18.46 -11.29
CA TYR A 300 -13.14 -18.24 -11.31
C TYR A 300 -13.84 -19.54 -11.74
N GLN A 301 -14.95 -19.88 -11.11
CA GLN A 301 -15.75 -21.05 -11.45
C GLN A 301 -17.08 -20.65 -12.08
N ALA A 302 -17.38 -21.19 -13.25
CA ALA A 302 -18.67 -20.99 -13.92
C ALA A 302 -19.80 -21.58 -13.07
N GLN A 303 -20.85 -20.79 -12.81
CA GLN A 303 -21.95 -21.22 -11.93
C GLN A 303 -22.83 -22.32 -12.54
N THR A 304 -22.79 -22.52 -13.86
CA THR A 304 -23.66 -23.49 -14.56
C THR A 304 -23.07 -24.89 -14.66
N ASN A 305 -21.75 -25.00 -14.90
CA ASN A 305 -21.10 -26.27 -15.22
C ASN A 305 -19.80 -26.51 -14.43
N GLY A 306 -19.42 -25.61 -13.53
CA GLY A 306 -18.25 -25.76 -12.68
C GLY A 306 -16.91 -25.61 -13.39
N MET A 307 -16.87 -25.22 -14.67
CA MET A 307 -15.62 -24.99 -15.40
C MET A 307 -14.81 -23.88 -14.74
N ILE A 308 -13.51 -24.10 -14.60
CA ILE A 308 -12.59 -23.10 -14.06
C ILE A 308 -12.01 -22.24 -15.18
N LYS A 309 -12.23 -20.93 -15.10
CA LYS A 309 -11.56 -19.93 -15.90
C LYS A 309 -10.47 -19.27 -15.05
N LYS A 310 -9.24 -19.21 -15.58
CA LYS A 310 -8.11 -18.55 -14.91
C LYS A 310 -7.68 -17.33 -15.71
N ARG A 311 -7.48 -16.22 -15.00
CA ARG A 311 -6.92 -14.98 -15.53
C ARG A 311 -5.60 -14.72 -14.82
N TYR A 312 -4.61 -14.19 -15.51
CA TYR A 312 -3.34 -13.84 -14.88
C TYR A 312 -2.75 -12.57 -15.43
N CYS A 313 -1.93 -11.91 -14.61
CA CYS A 313 -1.04 -10.85 -15.03
C CYS A 313 0.36 -11.15 -14.49
N GLN A 314 1.38 -10.49 -15.05
CA GLN A 314 2.76 -10.67 -14.61
C GLN A 314 3.26 -9.39 -13.96
N VAL A 315 3.94 -9.55 -12.83
CA VAL A 315 4.53 -8.44 -12.07
C VAL A 315 6.01 -8.70 -11.90
N ASN A 316 6.83 -7.70 -12.21
CA ASN A 316 8.22 -7.71 -11.83
C ASN A 316 8.36 -7.16 -10.41
N ILE A 317 8.95 -7.95 -9.52
CA ILE A 317 9.16 -7.62 -8.10
C ILE A 317 10.65 -7.54 -7.73
N THR A 318 11.53 -7.47 -8.73
CA THR A 318 13.00 -7.52 -8.55
C THR A 318 13.49 -6.41 -7.63
N THR A 319 12.96 -5.20 -7.80
CA THR A 319 13.30 -4.03 -7.00
C THR A 319 12.25 -3.78 -5.92
N GLU A 320 12.51 -2.81 -5.05
CA GLU A 320 11.60 -2.35 -4.01
C GLU A 320 10.19 -2.04 -4.52
N PHE A 321 10.11 -1.30 -5.63
CA PHE A 321 8.88 -0.85 -6.28
C PHE A 321 8.49 -1.77 -7.43
N PRO A 322 7.49 -2.65 -7.26
CA PRO A 322 7.06 -3.53 -8.33
C PRO A 322 6.42 -2.76 -9.49
N TYR A 323 6.42 -3.37 -10.66
CA TYR A 323 5.71 -2.85 -11.82
C TYR A 323 5.04 -3.97 -12.64
N LEU A 324 3.97 -3.61 -13.35
CA LEU A 324 3.26 -4.52 -14.23
C LEU A 324 4.15 -4.87 -15.42
N PHE A 325 4.51 -6.15 -15.53
CA PHE A 325 5.28 -6.68 -16.65
C PHE A 325 4.36 -7.04 -17.83
N GLN A 326 3.24 -7.69 -17.54
CA GLN A 326 2.21 -8.03 -18.53
C GLN A 326 0.82 -7.81 -17.92
N GLY A 327 -0.06 -7.15 -18.68
CA GLY A 327 -1.47 -6.99 -18.34
C GLY A 327 -2.24 -8.31 -18.33
N MET A 328 -3.50 -8.24 -17.92
CA MET A 328 -4.33 -9.42 -17.73
C MET A 328 -4.52 -10.22 -19.03
N GLY A 329 -4.27 -11.53 -18.96
CA GLY A 329 -4.50 -12.50 -20.03
C GLY A 329 -5.21 -13.75 -19.51
N GLU A 330 -5.49 -14.69 -20.40
CA GLU A 330 -6.00 -16.01 -20.02
C GLU A 330 -4.85 -16.93 -19.62
N TYR A 331 -4.97 -17.57 -18.46
CA TYR A 331 -3.95 -18.50 -17.99
C TYR A 331 -4.29 -19.91 -18.46
N ILE A 332 -3.49 -20.42 -19.40
CA ILE A 332 -3.62 -21.76 -19.95
C ILE A 332 -2.50 -22.59 -19.32
N THR A 333 -2.87 -23.59 -18.52
CA THR A 333 -1.91 -24.61 -18.09
C THR A 333 -1.52 -25.42 -19.31
N THR A 334 -0.30 -25.25 -19.82
CA THR A 334 0.30 -26.23 -20.73
C THR A 334 0.47 -27.53 -19.95
N SER A 335 -0.37 -28.51 -20.26
CA SER A 335 -0.24 -29.90 -19.81
C SER A 335 1.02 -30.54 -20.38
#